data_AF-A0A662PPE8-F1
#
_entry.id   AF-A0A662PPE8-F1
#
_cell.length_a   1.000
_cell.length_b   1.000
_cell.length_c   1.000
_cell.angle_alpha   90.00
_cell.angle_beta   90.00
_cell.angle_gamma   90.00
#
_symmetry.space_group_name_H-M   'P 1'
#
loop_
_entity.id
_entity.type
_entity.pdbx_description
1 polymer ?
#
loop_
_entity_poly.entity_id
_entity_poly.type
_entity_poly.pdbx_seq_one_letter_code
_entity_poly.pdbx_strand_id
1 'polypeptide(L)'
;MKIDRKLIYLAGVNAFLFSYLIHNPSLHGFLYSDIVSFWHRFFEWGAKLPYFDFGFEYPPFAGLITYISSLGSDIRLYYTVFAVLIYLFYLLLIEVSVRIASERGINLEFPLLFLALSPSMVIFMIYNFDVIFAALLISSIYLFTKNRYRLSALIFSLTALTKLINLILLPFLLLRIKSWRHRIEYAVISLGGFAAVNLILWILNPGFIDSTYLYHARWGLENAWFIAFFPDETSWDTAKIFSGALLCYGLLKIYLCEIEDIYVESFMVLSVFLLSNYVFTPQMVIWILPFLAAIARIPYSYFVFEFSNAAILLTWFQTYDP
;
A
#
# COMPACT_ATOMS: atom_id res chain seq x y z
N MET A 1 -0.90 30.18 13.44
CA MET A 1 -0.89 30.21 11.96
C MET A 1 -2.01 29.30 11.49
N LYS A 2 -2.96 29.75 10.66
CA LYS A 2 -4.06 28.90 10.19
C LYS A 2 -3.51 27.92 9.15
N ILE A 3 -3.70 26.63 9.36
CA ILE A 3 -3.26 25.61 8.39
C ILE A 3 -4.15 25.73 7.15
N ASP A 4 -3.51 25.92 6.00
CA ASP A 4 -4.16 26.00 4.68
C ASP A 4 -3.67 24.88 3.75
N ARG A 5 -4.28 24.77 2.57
CA ARG A 5 -3.91 23.75 1.58
C ARG A 5 -2.45 23.91 1.16
N LYS A 6 -1.98 25.16 0.98
CA LYS A 6 -0.62 25.46 0.50
C LYS A 6 0.42 24.90 1.48
N LEU A 7 0.20 25.05 2.79
CA LEU A 7 1.08 24.52 3.81
C LEU A 7 1.17 22.99 3.76
N ILE A 8 0.05 22.29 3.56
CA ILE A 8 0.05 20.83 3.44
C ILE A 8 0.87 20.38 2.23
N TYR A 9 0.69 21.03 1.07
CA TYR A 9 1.49 20.72 -0.11
C TYR A 9 2.97 20.98 0.13
N LEU A 10 3.33 22.12 0.71
CA LEU A 10 4.73 22.44 1.03
C LEU A 10 5.33 21.42 2.00
N ALA A 11 4.62 21.07 3.06
CA ALA A 11 5.07 20.04 4.01
C ALA A 11 5.23 18.68 3.31
N GLY A 12 4.29 18.30 2.45
CA GLY A 12 4.37 17.07 1.68
C GLY A 12 5.56 17.06 0.71
N VAL A 13 5.84 18.16 0.00
CA VAL A 13 7.03 18.25 -0.85
C VAL A 13 8.31 18.06 -0.04
N ASN A 14 8.40 18.65 1.16
CA ASN A 14 9.55 18.46 2.04
C ASN A 14 9.67 16.99 2.51
N ALA A 15 8.56 16.35 2.88
CA ALA A 15 8.54 14.93 3.24
C ALA A 15 9.01 14.04 2.07
N PHE A 16 8.54 14.32 0.85
CA PHE A 16 9.00 13.65 -0.36
C PHE A 16 10.49 13.84 -0.60
N LEU A 17 10.98 15.09 -0.55
CA LEU A 17 12.40 15.37 -0.77
C LEU A 17 13.27 14.68 0.28
N PHE A 18 12.83 14.65 1.54
CA PHE A 18 13.53 13.93 2.59
C PHE A 18 13.60 12.42 2.29
N SER A 19 12.46 11.78 2.01
CA SER A 19 12.41 10.35 1.66
C SER A 19 13.23 10.02 0.41
N TYR A 20 13.20 10.90 -0.59
CA TYR A 20 14.01 10.78 -1.79
C TYR A 20 15.51 10.84 -1.48
N LEU A 21 15.93 11.74 -0.59
CA LEU A 21 17.34 11.87 -0.23
C LEU A 21 17.83 10.67 0.59
N ILE A 22 17.09 10.26 1.63
CA ILE A 22 17.56 9.17 2.50
C ILE A 22 17.70 7.83 1.77
N HIS A 23 16.96 7.62 0.68
CA HIS A 23 17.01 6.39 -0.12
C HIS A 23 17.82 6.53 -1.42
N ASN A 24 18.41 7.72 -1.68
CA ASN A 24 19.10 7.95 -2.95
C ASN A 24 20.40 7.14 -3.03
N PRO A 25 20.56 6.24 -4.03
CA PRO A 25 21.75 5.40 -4.15
C PRO A 25 23.04 6.18 -4.49
N SER A 26 22.94 7.47 -4.78
CA SER A 26 24.10 8.35 -5.01
C SER A 26 24.73 8.88 -3.72
N LEU A 27 24.03 8.76 -2.58
CA LEU A 27 24.50 9.29 -1.30
C LEU A 27 25.14 8.18 -0.46
N HIS A 28 26.18 8.50 0.29
CA HIS A 28 26.80 7.54 1.20
C HIS A 28 25.87 7.24 2.38
N GLY A 29 25.71 5.96 2.73
CA GLY A 29 24.88 5.53 3.87
C GLY A 29 23.38 5.71 3.65
N PHE A 30 22.92 5.67 2.39
CA PHE A 30 21.49 5.66 2.08
C PHE A 30 20.79 4.46 2.73
N LEU A 31 19.54 4.65 3.14
CA LEU A 31 18.71 3.62 3.74
C LEU A 31 18.16 2.69 2.67
N TYR A 32 18.03 1.41 3.03
CA TYR A 32 17.45 0.38 2.16
C TYR A 32 16.08 0.81 1.61
N SER A 33 15.84 0.52 0.33
CA SER A 33 14.52 0.56 -0.30
C SER A 33 14.40 -0.61 -1.27
N ASP A 34 13.20 -1.17 -1.42
CA ASP A 34 12.96 -2.24 -2.38
C ASP A 34 13.21 -1.75 -3.81
N ILE A 35 12.99 -0.46 -4.09
CA ILE A 35 13.29 0.17 -5.38
C ILE A 35 14.76 -0.06 -5.75
N VAL A 36 15.70 0.31 -4.86
CA VAL A 36 17.14 0.10 -5.12
C VAL A 36 17.46 -1.40 -5.21
N SER A 37 16.84 -2.22 -4.36
CA SER A 37 17.00 -3.68 -4.40
C SER A 37 16.58 -4.30 -5.74
N PHE A 38 15.46 -3.85 -6.33
CA PHE A 38 15.00 -4.33 -7.65
C PHE A 38 16.03 -4.07 -8.75
N TRP A 39 16.74 -2.92 -8.70
CA TRP A 39 17.81 -2.63 -9.64
C TRP A 39 18.90 -3.70 -9.61
N HIS A 40 19.44 -3.98 -8.43
CA HIS A 40 20.54 -4.93 -8.25
C HIS A 40 20.10 -6.40 -8.49
N ARG A 41 18.86 -6.73 -8.14
CA ARG A 41 18.29 -8.08 -8.35
C ARG A 41 18.07 -8.41 -9.83
N PHE A 42 17.69 -7.42 -10.65
CA PHE A 42 17.18 -7.70 -12.00
C PHE A 42 17.89 -6.91 -13.10
N PHE A 43 17.94 -5.59 -12.97
CA PHE A 43 18.28 -4.70 -14.08
C PHE A 43 19.78 -4.53 -14.30
N GLU A 44 20.59 -4.64 -13.24
CA GLU A 44 22.05 -4.62 -13.33
C GLU A 44 22.59 -5.75 -14.24
N TRP A 45 21.86 -6.86 -14.32
CA TRP A 45 22.20 -8.04 -15.13
C TRP A 45 21.58 -8.04 -16.53
N GLY A 46 20.95 -6.93 -16.94
CA GLY A 46 20.40 -6.73 -18.28
C GLY A 46 19.00 -7.28 -18.51
N ALA A 47 18.32 -7.80 -17.47
CA ALA A 47 16.90 -8.13 -17.56
C ALA A 47 16.07 -6.86 -17.77
N LYS A 48 14.97 -6.93 -18.53
CA LYS A 48 14.19 -5.74 -18.86
C LYS A 48 12.74 -5.86 -18.46
N LEU A 49 12.09 -6.98 -18.74
CA LEU A 49 10.65 -7.10 -18.65
C LEU A 49 10.22 -7.97 -17.45
N PRO A 50 9.61 -7.39 -16.40
CA PRO A 50 9.03 -8.17 -15.31
C PRO A 50 8.05 -9.22 -15.83
N TYR A 51 8.00 -10.36 -15.15
CA TYR A 51 7.14 -11.52 -15.46
C TYR A 51 7.53 -12.31 -16.71
N PHE A 52 8.50 -11.87 -17.50
CA PHE A 52 8.97 -12.58 -18.70
C PHE A 52 10.45 -12.92 -18.57
N ASP A 53 11.28 -11.93 -18.27
CA ASP A 53 12.73 -12.13 -18.08
C ASP A 53 13.04 -12.62 -16.66
N PHE A 54 12.19 -12.27 -15.69
CA PHE A 54 12.33 -12.67 -14.29
C PHE A 54 10.97 -12.75 -13.59
N GLY A 55 10.89 -13.58 -12.55
CA GLY A 55 9.74 -13.60 -11.65
C GLY A 55 9.71 -12.35 -10.77
N PHE A 56 8.56 -11.68 -10.70
CA PHE A 56 8.41 -10.45 -9.93
C PHE A 56 7.25 -10.59 -8.96
N GLU A 57 7.51 -10.36 -7.67
CA GLU A 57 6.62 -10.68 -6.57
C GLU A 57 5.44 -9.70 -6.38
N TYR A 58 5.33 -8.67 -7.22
CA TYR A 58 4.27 -7.66 -7.14
C TYR A 58 3.27 -7.76 -8.30
N PRO A 59 2.00 -7.38 -8.09
CA PRO A 59 0.99 -7.39 -9.15
C PRO A 59 1.30 -6.49 -10.37
N PRO A 60 0.65 -6.73 -11.53
CA PRO A 60 1.09 -6.23 -12.84
C PRO A 60 1.27 -4.72 -13.00
N PHE A 61 0.49 -3.88 -12.31
CA PHE A 61 0.67 -2.44 -12.38
C PHE A 61 1.93 -1.99 -11.64
N ALA A 62 2.28 -2.64 -10.53
CA ALA A 62 3.57 -2.43 -9.88
C ALA A 62 4.73 -2.84 -10.81
N GLY A 63 4.62 -3.99 -11.50
CA GLY A 63 5.59 -4.40 -12.52
C GLY A 63 5.71 -3.39 -13.66
N LEU A 64 4.60 -2.81 -14.13
CA LEU A 64 4.62 -1.75 -15.14
C LEU A 64 5.39 -0.51 -14.66
N ILE A 65 5.20 -0.08 -13.41
CA ILE A 65 5.95 1.05 -12.82
C ILE A 65 7.45 0.74 -12.76
N THR A 66 7.82 -0.46 -12.32
CA THR A 66 9.21 -0.93 -12.31
C THR A 66 9.81 -0.92 -13.72
N TYR A 67 9.08 -1.44 -14.71
CA TYR A 67 9.51 -1.50 -16.10
C TYR A 67 9.71 -0.10 -16.71
N ILE A 68 8.77 0.82 -16.51
CA ILE A 68 8.89 2.20 -16.99
C ILE A 68 10.13 2.85 -16.39
N SER A 69 10.38 2.60 -15.10
CA SER A 69 11.56 3.13 -14.40
C SER A 69 12.86 2.53 -14.94
N SER A 70 12.87 1.25 -15.32
CA SER A 70 14.05 0.56 -15.88
C SER A 70 14.40 0.92 -17.31
N LEU A 71 13.60 1.75 -17.98
CA LEU A 71 13.99 2.34 -19.27
C LEU A 71 15.13 3.36 -19.11
N GLY A 72 15.45 3.78 -17.89
CA GLY A 72 16.63 4.56 -17.59
C GLY A 72 17.94 3.79 -17.81
N SER A 73 19.02 4.50 -18.16
CA SER A 73 20.33 3.92 -18.48
C SER A 73 21.15 3.50 -17.27
N ASP A 74 20.83 4.02 -16.08
CA ASP A 74 21.56 3.75 -14.84
C ASP A 74 20.65 3.78 -13.61
N ILE A 75 21.17 3.33 -12.47
CA ILE A 75 20.45 3.25 -11.19
C ILE A 75 19.89 4.59 -10.72
N ARG A 76 20.57 5.71 -11.00
CA ARG A 76 20.13 7.04 -10.54
C ARG A 76 18.91 7.49 -11.32
N LEU A 77 18.93 7.30 -12.64
CA LEU A 77 17.81 7.61 -13.49
C LEU A 77 16.63 6.68 -13.18
N TYR A 78 16.88 5.38 -13.02
CA TYR A 78 15.87 4.41 -12.58
C TYR A 78 15.18 4.85 -11.29
N TYR A 79 15.96 5.10 -10.25
CA TYR A 79 15.47 5.54 -8.95
C TYR A 79 14.68 6.85 -9.05
N THR A 80 15.18 7.81 -9.82
CA THR A 80 14.54 9.12 -9.99
C THR A 80 13.21 9.02 -10.73
N VAL A 81 13.12 8.23 -11.81
CA VAL A 81 11.87 8.01 -12.53
C VAL A 81 10.85 7.33 -11.61
N PHE A 82 11.26 6.31 -10.86
CA PHE A 82 10.39 5.62 -9.91
C PHE A 82 9.88 6.59 -8.83
N ALA A 83 10.77 7.39 -8.24
CA ALA A 83 10.42 8.37 -7.23
C ALA A 83 9.46 9.45 -7.76
N VAL A 84 9.65 9.92 -9.00
CA VAL A 84 8.73 10.87 -9.65
C VAL A 84 7.34 10.24 -9.84
N LEU A 85 7.26 8.97 -10.25
CA LEU A 85 5.98 8.27 -10.37
C LEU A 85 5.28 8.19 -9.00
N ILE A 86 5.99 7.81 -7.94
CA ILE A 86 5.46 7.84 -6.57
C ILE A 86 4.99 9.25 -6.19
N TYR A 87 5.78 10.29 -6.49
CA TYR A 87 5.44 11.68 -6.16
C TYR A 87 4.12 12.12 -6.79
N LEU A 88 3.85 11.73 -8.04
CA LEU A 88 2.58 12.05 -8.70
C LEU A 88 1.39 11.41 -7.97
N PHE A 89 1.52 10.15 -7.54
CA PHE A 89 0.50 9.49 -6.73
C PHE A 89 0.39 10.07 -5.32
N TYR A 90 1.51 10.52 -4.74
CA TYR A 90 1.51 11.19 -3.45
C TYR A 90 0.78 12.55 -3.50
N LEU A 91 0.95 13.33 -4.58
CA LEU A 91 0.19 14.56 -4.78
C LEU A 91 -1.31 14.28 -4.94
N LEU A 92 -1.68 13.18 -5.61
CA LEU A 92 -3.06 12.71 -5.69
C LEU A 92 -3.60 12.32 -4.31
N LEU A 93 -2.82 11.60 -3.51
CA LEU A 93 -3.15 11.20 -2.14
C LEU A 93 -3.42 12.43 -1.25
N ILE A 94 -2.57 13.45 -1.30
CA ILE A 94 -2.78 14.73 -0.61
C ILE A 94 -4.07 15.38 -1.09
N GLU A 95 -4.25 15.54 -2.41
CA GLU A 95 -5.39 16.27 -2.97
C GLU A 95 -6.72 15.61 -2.57
N VAL A 96 -6.82 14.29 -2.70
CA VAL A 96 -8.03 13.55 -2.35
C VAL A 96 -8.30 13.64 -0.85
N SER A 97 -7.28 13.49 -0.01
CA SER A 97 -7.45 13.57 1.44
C SER A 97 -7.84 14.97 1.93
N VAL A 98 -7.30 16.02 1.31
CA VAL A 98 -7.68 17.41 1.58
C VAL A 98 -9.11 17.70 1.15
N ARG A 99 -9.56 17.15 0.01
CA ARG A 99 -10.97 17.24 -0.42
C ARG A 99 -11.88 16.54 0.57
N ILE A 100 -11.56 15.30 0.95
CA ILE A 100 -12.32 14.55 1.95
C ILE A 100 -12.44 15.36 3.24
N ALA A 101 -11.32 15.90 3.75
CA ALA A 101 -11.33 16.70 4.96
C ALA A 101 -12.22 17.95 4.82
N SER A 102 -12.08 18.69 3.72
CA SER A 102 -12.87 19.91 3.47
C SER A 102 -14.36 19.63 3.39
N GLU A 103 -14.77 18.59 2.68
CA GLU A 103 -16.18 18.22 2.52
C GLU A 103 -16.81 17.65 3.80
N ARG A 104 -16.00 17.03 4.65
CA ARG A 104 -16.41 16.50 5.96
C ARG A 104 -16.32 17.54 7.08
N GLY A 105 -15.87 18.77 6.80
CA GLY A 105 -15.66 19.81 7.80
C GLY A 105 -14.53 19.49 8.80
N ILE A 106 -13.57 18.66 8.41
CA ILE A 106 -12.43 18.24 9.21
C ILE A 106 -11.30 19.26 9.07
N ASN A 107 -10.62 19.55 10.18
CA ASN A 107 -9.47 20.44 10.19
C ASN A 107 -8.31 19.87 9.35
N LEU A 108 -7.65 20.75 8.59
CA LEU A 108 -6.52 20.39 7.71
C LEU A 108 -5.26 19.92 8.47
N GLU A 109 -5.27 19.99 9.80
CA GLU A 109 -4.22 19.47 10.68
C GLU A 109 -4.09 17.95 10.56
N PHE A 110 -5.18 17.23 10.32
CA PHE A 110 -5.14 15.76 10.20
C PHE A 110 -4.48 15.29 8.89
N PRO A 111 -4.84 15.80 7.69
CA PRO A 111 -4.05 15.54 6.49
C PRO A 111 -2.59 15.96 6.62
N LEU A 112 -2.30 17.11 7.26
CA LEU A 112 -0.93 17.56 7.51
C LEU A 112 -0.16 16.53 8.35
N LEU A 113 -0.72 16.15 9.51
CA LEU A 113 -0.11 15.19 10.42
C LEU A 113 0.11 13.85 9.72
N PHE A 114 -0.96 13.25 9.21
CA PHE A 114 -0.90 11.87 8.74
C PHE A 114 -0.20 11.70 7.40
N LEU A 115 -0.24 12.70 6.51
CA LEU A 115 0.31 12.56 5.15
C LEU A 115 1.63 13.27 4.92
N ALA A 116 2.06 14.16 5.82
CA ALA A 116 3.34 14.85 5.65
C ALA A 116 4.27 14.71 6.87
N LEU A 117 3.74 14.48 8.07
CA LEU A 117 4.53 14.44 9.30
C LEU A 117 4.66 13.05 9.93
N SER A 118 3.82 12.09 9.56
CA SER A 118 3.93 10.69 10.00
C SER A 118 5.33 10.14 9.72
N PRO A 119 6.06 9.60 10.71
CA PRO A 119 7.31 8.91 10.49
C PRO A 119 7.23 7.86 9.38
N SER A 120 6.17 7.05 9.33
CA SER A 120 6.00 6.03 8.30
C SER A 120 5.90 6.63 6.89
N MET A 121 5.24 7.78 6.74
CA MET A 121 5.16 8.46 5.45
C MET A 121 6.51 9.09 5.08
N VAL A 122 7.17 9.78 6.01
CA VAL A 122 8.45 10.46 5.72
C VAL A 122 9.55 9.45 5.38
N ILE A 123 9.58 8.32 6.06
CA ILE A 123 10.60 7.29 5.86
C ILE A 123 10.25 6.44 4.65
N PHE A 124 9.08 5.79 4.65
CA PHE A 124 8.79 4.75 3.66
C PHE A 124 8.14 5.24 2.35
N MET A 125 8.00 6.55 2.13
CA MET A 125 7.37 7.07 0.90
C MET A 125 8.09 6.59 -0.36
N ILE A 126 9.41 6.68 -0.43
CA ILE A 126 10.24 6.20 -1.56
C ILE A 126 10.89 4.85 -1.22
N TYR A 127 10.07 3.93 -0.73
CA TYR A 127 10.52 2.58 -0.36
C TYR A 127 10.03 1.51 -1.35
N ASN A 128 8.75 1.58 -1.75
CA ASN A 128 8.04 0.56 -2.55
C ASN A 128 6.79 1.19 -3.21
N PHE A 129 5.73 0.42 -3.50
CA PHE A 129 4.49 0.83 -4.17
C PHE A 129 3.38 1.33 -3.22
N ASP A 130 3.63 1.39 -1.90
CA ASP A 130 2.59 1.59 -0.88
C ASP A 130 1.87 2.93 -0.95
N VAL A 131 2.58 3.99 -1.37
CA VAL A 131 1.98 5.32 -1.62
C VAL A 131 1.06 5.28 -2.84
N ILE A 132 1.45 4.59 -3.91
CA ILE A 132 0.64 4.40 -5.12
C ILE A 132 -0.63 3.64 -4.75
N PHE A 133 -0.50 2.55 -3.99
CA PHE A 133 -1.62 1.77 -3.48
C PHE A 133 -2.56 2.63 -2.63
N ALA A 134 -2.03 3.37 -1.64
CA ALA A 134 -2.84 4.22 -0.76
C ALA A 134 -3.57 5.32 -1.54
N ALA A 135 -2.91 5.97 -2.51
CA ALA A 135 -3.49 7.00 -3.37
C ALA A 135 -4.64 6.46 -4.21
N LEU A 136 -4.46 5.31 -4.85
CA LEU A 136 -5.49 4.67 -5.66
C LEU A 136 -6.66 4.20 -4.79
N LEU A 137 -6.38 3.58 -3.65
CA LEU A 137 -7.42 3.06 -2.77
C LEU A 137 -8.30 4.18 -2.21
N ILE A 138 -7.72 5.24 -1.64
CA ILE A 138 -8.52 6.35 -1.10
C ILE A 138 -9.28 7.08 -2.21
N SER A 139 -8.71 7.18 -3.41
CA SER A 139 -9.39 7.76 -4.59
C SER A 139 -10.60 6.92 -5.00
N SER A 140 -10.47 5.59 -4.99
CA SER A 140 -11.57 4.67 -5.26
C SER A 140 -12.69 4.87 -4.23
N ILE A 141 -12.38 4.81 -2.93
CA ILE A 141 -13.36 5.01 -1.86
C ILE A 141 -14.00 6.40 -1.93
N TYR A 142 -13.22 7.44 -2.21
CA TYR A 142 -13.75 8.79 -2.40
C TYR A 142 -14.80 8.84 -3.52
N LEU A 143 -14.48 8.30 -4.70
CA LEU A 143 -15.42 8.23 -5.82
C LEU A 143 -16.65 7.36 -5.51
N PHE A 144 -16.47 6.29 -4.73
CA PHE A 144 -17.57 5.47 -4.23
C PHE A 144 -18.54 6.34 -3.43
N THR A 145 -18.04 7.16 -2.49
CA THR A 145 -18.89 8.07 -1.68
C THR A 145 -19.60 9.14 -2.51
N LYS A 146 -19.08 9.44 -3.71
CA LYS A 146 -19.70 10.35 -4.69
C LYS A 146 -20.67 9.64 -5.64
N ASN A 147 -21.03 8.38 -5.38
CA ASN A 147 -21.86 7.54 -6.25
C ASN A 147 -21.30 7.35 -7.68
N ARG A 148 -20.00 7.59 -7.89
CA ARG A 148 -19.32 7.40 -9.19
C ARG A 148 -18.82 5.96 -9.31
N TYR A 149 -19.73 4.99 -9.17
CA TYR A 149 -19.43 3.57 -8.98
C TYR A 149 -18.53 2.97 -10.07
N ARG A 150 -18.74 3.30 -11.35
CA ARG A 150 -17.92 2.79 -12.46
C ARG A 150 -16.46 3.22 -12.34
N LEU A 151 -16.22 4.52 -12.12
CA LEU A 151 -14.86 5.04 -12.00
C LEU A 151 -14.20 4.54 -10.71
N SER A 152 -14.96 4.47 -9.61
CA SER A 152 -14.53 3.85 -8.37
C SER A 152 -14.04 2.41 -8.59
N ALA A 153 -14.83 1.58 -9.28
CA ALA A 153 -14.50 0.19 -9.57
C ALA A 153 -13.28 0.04 -10.50
N LEU A 154 -13.13 0.93 -11.50
CA LEU A 154 -11.93 0.95 -12.36
C LEU A 154 -10.67 1.25 -11.56
N ILE A 155 -10.70 2.27 -10.70
CA ILE A 155 -9.57 2.59 -9.83
C ILE A 155 -9.34 1.46 -8.81
N PHE A 156 -10.40 0.82 -8.31
CA PHE A 156 -10.29 -0.33 -7.40
C PHE A 156 -9.59 -1.52 -8.08
N SER A 157 -9.91 -1.81 -9.35
CA SER A 157 -9.22 -2.82 -10.14
C SER A 157 -7.74 -2.48 -10.34
N LEU A 158 -7.42 -1.22 -10.63
CA LEU A 158 -6.03 -0.76 -10.75
C LEU A 158 -5.27 -0.85 -9.41
N THR A 159 -5.97 -0.59 -8.30
CA THR A 159 -5.45 -0.77 -6.95
C THR A 159 -5.07 -2.24 -6.71
N ALA A 160 -5.92 -3.19 -7.11
CA ALA A 160 -5.64 -4.63 -7.00
C ALA A 160 -4.47 -5.08 -7.89
N LEU A 161 -4.29 -4.43 -9.05
CA LEU A 161 -3.11 -4.61 -9.90
C LEU A 161 -1.85 -3.94 -9.33
N THR A 162 -1.96 -3.14 -8.26
CA THR A 162 -0.80 -2.57 -7.54
C THR A 162 -0.44 -3.45 -6.34
N LYS A 163 -1.42 -3.75 -5.48
CA LYS A 163 -1.33 -4.74 -4.39
C LYS A 163 -2.72 -5.37 -4.21
N LEU A 164 -2.77 -6.69 -4.10
CA LEU A 164 -4.02 -7.47 -4.07
C LEU A 164 -4.94 -7.14 -2.88
N ILE A 165 -4.37 -6.55 -1.83
CA ILE A 165 -4.99 -6.49 -0.52
C ILE A 165 -6.32 -5.73 -0.51
N ASN A 166 -6.53 -4.74 -1.38
CA ASN A 166 -7.81 -4.02 -1.42
C ASN A 166 -9.00 -4.95 -1.70
N LEU A 167 -8.83 -6.13 -2.31
CA LEU A 167 -9.93 -7.05 -2.57
C LEU A 167 -10.68 -7.49 -1.30
N ILE A 168 -10.05 -7.46 -0.11
CA ILE A 168 -10.74 -7.75 1.16
C ILE A 168 -11.84 -6.73 1.47
N LEU A 169 -11.76 -5.52 0.92
CA LEU A 169 -12.78 -4.47 1.08
C LEU A 169 -13.97 -4.68 0.16
N LEU A 170 -13.82 -5.45 -0.93
CA LEU A 170 -14.85 -5.57 -1.96
C LEU A 170 -16.21 -6.04 -1.40
N PRO A 171 -16.30 -7.07 -0.55
CA PRO A 171 -17.59 -7.48 0.03
C PRO A 171 -18.27 -6.34 0.80
N PHE A 172 -17.52 -5.59 1.60
CA PHE A 172 -18.04 -4.45 2.38
C PHE A 172 -18.57 -3.34 1.47
N LEU A 173 -17.83 -2.99 0.42
CA LEU A 173 -18.29 -2.01 -0.57
C LEU A 173 -19.56 -2.45 -1.29
N LEU A 174 -19.66 -3.73 -1.68
CA LEU A 174 -20.83 -4.26 -2.36
C LEU A 174 -22.08 -4.18 -1.46
N LEU A 175 -21.94 -4.44 -0.16
CA LEU A 175 -23.03 -4.34 0.81
C LEU A 175 -23.59 -2.91 0.91
N ARG A 176 -22.77 -1.87 0.71
CA ARG A 176 -23.19 -0.46 0.70
C ARG A 176 -23.99 -0.07 -0.53
N ILE A 177 -23.87 -0.80 -1.64
CA ILE A 177 -24.64 -0.54 -2.86
C ILE A 177 -26.03 -1.17 -2.72
N LYS A 178 -27.08 -0.32 -2.68
CA LYS A 178 -28.48 -0.77 -2.55
C LYS A 178 -29.02 -1.47 -3.81
N SER A 179 -28.63 -1.00 -5.00
CA SER A 179 -29.10 -1.56 -6.28
C SER A 179 -28.29 -2.79 -6.66
N TRP A 180 -28.94 -3.95 -6.83
CA TRP A 180 -28.30 -5.18 -7.30
C TRP A 180 -27.62 -5.02 -8.66
N ARG A 181 -28.21 -4.23 -9.57
CA ARG A 181 -27.61 -3.93 -10.86
C ARG A 181 -26.26 -3.23 -10.69
N HIS A 182 -26.21 -2.17 -9.88
CA HIS A 182 -24.95 -1.45 -9.62
C HIS A 182 -23.97 -2.28 -8.80
N ARG A 183 -24.45 -3.17 -7.93
CA ARG A 183 -23.61 -4.10 -7.17
C ARG A 183 -22.90 -5.07 -8.10
N ILE A 184 -23.63 -5.71 -9.02
CA ILE A 184 -23.05 -6.61 -10.03
C ILE A 184 -22.09 -5.82 -10.93
N GLU A 185 -22.50 -4.65 -11.41
CA GLU A 185 -21.65 -3.78 -12.24
C GLU A 185 -20.34 -3.42 -11.53
N TYR A 186 -20.40 -3.03 -10.26
CA TYR A 186 -19.23 -2.71 -9.45
C TYR A 186 -18.30 -3.91 -9.29
N ALA A 187 -18.85 -5.09 -8.97
CA ALA A 187 -18.08 -6.33 -8.82
C ALA A 187 -17.39 -6.73 -10.13
N VAL A 188 -18.13 -6.71 -11.25
CA VAL A 188 -17.60 -7.09 -12.57
C VAL A 188 -16.50 -6.14 -13.01
N ILE A 189 -16.65 -4.82 -12.83
CA ILE A 189 -15.60 -3.86 -13.22
C ILE A 189 -14.38 -4.00 -12.30
N SER A 190 -14.60 -4.14 -10.98
CA SER A 190 -13.51 -4.23 -9.99
C SER A 190 -12.66 -5.49 -10.18
N LEU A 191 -13.28 -6.63 -10.48
CA LEU A 191 -12.59 -7.90 -10.69
C LEU A 191 -12.17 -8.11 -12.14
N GLY A 192 -12.92 -7.55 -13.10
CA GLY A 192 -12.73 -7.80 -14.52
C GLY A 192 -11.41 -7.26 -15.06
N GLY A 193 -11.02 -6.03 -14.69
CA GLY A 193 -9.74 -5.47 -15.11
C GLY A 193 -8.56 -6.25 -14.52
N PHE A 194 -8.65 -6.58 -13.22
CA PHE A 194 -7.65 -7.39 -12.52
C PHE A 194 -7.52 -8.78 -13.16
N ALA A 195 -8.64 -9.47 -13.36
CA ALA A 195 -8.67 -10.81 -13.93
C ALA A 195 -8.18 -10.82 -15.39
N ALA A 196 -8.58 -9.84 -16.20
CA ALA A 196 -8.16 -9.77 -17.61
C ALA A 196 -6.65 -9.64 -17.75
N VAL A 197 -6.01 -8.73 -17.01
CA VAL A 197 -4.55 -8.55 -17.06
C VAL A 197 -3.83 -9.80 -16.57
N ASN A 198 -4.27 -10.37 -15.46
CA ASN A 198 -3.68 -11.60 -14.92
C ASN A 198 -3.87 -12.81 -15.84
N LEU A 199 -5.04 -12.94 -16.49
CA LEU A 199 -5.33 -14.01 -17.43
C LEU A 199 -4.43 -13.90 -18.67
N ILE A 200 -4.25 -12.69 -19.21
CA ILE A 200 -3.34 -12.46 -20.34
C ILE A 200 -1.90 -12.85 -19.95
N LEU A 201 -1.41 -12.40 -18.79
CA LEU A 201 -0.07 -12.76 -18.33
C LEU A 201 0.08 -14.26 -18.09
N TRP A 202 -0.93 -14.92 -17.52
CA TRP A 202 -0.91 -16.36 -17.32
C TRP A 202 -0.90 -17.14 -18.64
N ILE A 203 -1.64 -16.70 -19.67
CA ILE A 203 -1.62 -17.32 -21.00
C ILE A 203 -0.22 -17.17 -21.64
N LEU A 204 0.43 -16.02 -21.47
CA LEU A 204 1.74 -15.73 -22.07
C LEU A 204 2.91 -16.36 -21.28
N ASN A 205 2.81 -16.40 -19.95
CA ASN A 205 3.76 -17.05 -19.06
C ASN A 205 3.04 -17.61 -17.82
N PRO A 206 2.68 -18.91 -17.79
CA PRO A 206 2.00 -19.51 -16.64
C PRO A 206 2.80 -19.40 -15.32
N GLY A 207 4.13 -19.39 -15.38
CA GLY A 207 5.01 -19.26 -14.20
C GLY A 207 4.92 -17.90 -13.48
N PHE A 208 4.28 -16.91 -14.11
CA PHE A 208 3.95 -15.63 -13.48
C PHE A 208 3.12 -15.82 -12.20
N ILE A 209 2.19 -16.78 -12.17
CA ILE A 209 1.33 -17.01 -11.00
C ILE A 209 2.16 -17.47 -9.80
N ASP A 210 3.11 -18.36 -10.04
CA ASP A 210 4.01 -18.86 -9.00
C ASP A 210 4.88 -17.75 -8.42
N SER A 211 5.51 -16.96 -9.28
CA SER A 211 6.41 -15.87 -8.87
C SER A 211 5.70 -14.67 -8.23
N THR A 212 4.46 -14.38 -8.63
CA THR A 212 3.73 -13.19 -8.15
C THR A 212 2.83 -13.49 -6.96
N TYR A 213 2.09 -14.60 -7.00
CA TYR A 213 1.04 -14.87 -6.01
C TYR A 213 1.40 -16.00 -5.05
N LEU A 214 1.95 -17.12 -5.55
CA LEU A 214 2.30 -18.24 -4.67
C LEU A 214 3.59 -17.98 -3.88
N TYR A 215 4.45 -17.09 -4.38
CA TYR A 215 5.66 -16.64 -3.67
C TYR A 215 5.33 -16.16 -2.25
N HIS A 216 4.36 -15.26 -2.09
CA HIS A 216 3.95 -14.74 -0.79
C HIS A 216 3.30 -15.81 0.10
N ALA A 217 2.51 -16.71 -0.48
CA ALA A 217 1.91 -17.83 0.27
C ALA A 217 2.96 -18.77 0.88
N ARG A 218 4.08 -18.94 0.16
CA ARG A 218 5.22 -19.76 0.58
C ARG A 218 6.22 -18.99 1.45
N TRP A 219 6.09 -17.66 1.56
CA TRP A 219 6.98 -16.81 2.36
C TRP A 219 6.94 -17.15 3.85
N GLY A 220 8.01 -16.80 4.55
CA GLY A 220 8.14 -16.97 6.00
C GLY A 220 7.27 -16.00 6.81
N LEU A 221 7.40 -16.08 8.13
CA LEU A 221 6.87 -15.05 9.02
C LEU A 221 7.78 -13.83 8.98
N GLU A 222 7.19 -12.65 8.79
CA GLU A 222 7.93 -11.39 8.75
C GLU A 222 7.21 -10.36 9.61
N ASN A 223 7.89 -9.91 10.68
CA ASN A 223 7.43 -8.86 11.59
C ASN A 223 5.99 -9.07 12.13
N ALA A 224 5.56 -10.33 12.18
CA ALA A 224 4.30 -10.73 12.77
C ALA A 224 4.46 -10.78 14.29
N TRP A 225 3.69 -9.99 15.04
CA TRP A 225 3.80 -9.93 16.50
C TRP A 225 3.58 -11.29 17.19
N PHE A 226 2.86 -12.21 16.54
CA PHE A 226 2.63 -13.56 17.04
C PHE A 226 3.82 -14.51 16.81
N ILE A 227 4.92 -14.07 16.19
CA ILE A 227 6.17 -14.85 16.12
C ILE A 227 6.69 -15.25 17.51
N ALA A 228 6.37 -14.45 18.54
CA ALA A 228 6.67 -14.78 19.94
C ALA A 228 6.02 -16.10 20.42
N PHE A 229 4.93 -16.54 19.79
CA PHE A 229 4.26 -17.82 20.08
C PHE A 229 4.63 -18.93 19.08
N PHE A 230 5.27 -18.56 17.96
CA PHE A 230 5.65 -19.44 16.87
C PHE A 230 7.10 -19.16 16.43
N PRO A 231 8.09 -19.34 17.33
CA PRO A 231 9.45 -18.84 17.11
C PRO A 231 10.21 -19.64 16.05
N ASP A 232 9.89 -20.92 15.87
CA ASP A 232 10.63 -21.82 14.98
C ASP A 232 9.94 -21.98 13.63
N GLU A 233 10.71 -22.16 12.55
CA GLU A 233 10.19 -22.39 11.19
C GLU A 233 9.22 -23.57 11.10
N THR A 234 9.44 -24.61 11.91
CA THR A 234 8.54 -25.79 11.99
C THR A 234 7.14 -25.44 12.48
N SER A 235 6.97 -24.27 13.11
CA SER A 235 5.68 -23.78 13.63
C SER A 235 4.99 -22.78 12.69
N TRP A 236 5.64 -22.37 11.60
CA TRP A 236 5.14 -21.30 10.73
C TRP A 236 3.86 -21.66 9.98
N ASP A 237 3.66 -22.92 9.59
CA ASP A 237 2.39 -23.35 8.99
C ASP A 237 1.21 -23.18 9.96
N THR A 238 1.44 -23.46 11.25
CA THR A 238 0.44 -23.22 12.31
C THR A 238 0.20 -21.72 12.49
N ALA A 239 1.26 -20.91 12.44
CA ALA A 239 1.15 -19.46 12.55
C ALA A 239 0.40 -18.84 11.36
N LYS A 240 0.56 -19.38 10.14
CA LYS A 240 -0.22 -18.97 8.95
C LYS A 240 -1.70 -19.31 9.09
N ILE A 241 -2.04 -20.47 9.66
CA ILE A 241 -3.43 -20.82 10.00
C ILE A 241 -3.98 -19.86 11.05
N PHE A 242 -3.21 -19.57 12.10
CA PHE A 242 -3.57 -18.61 13.14
C PHE A 242 -3.83 -17.20 12.56
N SER A 243 -2.96 -16.74 11.66
CA SER A 243 -3.10 -15.50 10.90
C SER A 243 -4.42 -15.45 10.15
N GLY A 244 -4.73 -16.50 9.36
CA GLY A 244 -6.00 -16.60 8.63
C GLY A 244 -7.22 -16.61 9.54
N ALA A 245 -7.16 -17.33 10.67
CA ALA A 245 -8.24 -17.36 11.66
C ALA A 245 -8.48 -15.98 12.29
N LEU A 246 -7.41 -15.26 12.64
CA LEU A 246 -7.49 -13.91 13.22
C LEU A 246 -8.05 -12.89 12.21
N LEU A 247 -7.63 -12.98 10.94
CA LEU A 247 -8.19 -12.17 9.85
C LEU A 247 -9.70 -12.40 9.71
N CYS A 248 -10.13 -13.66 9.57
CA CYS A 248 -11.54 -14.03 9.45
C CYS A 248 -12.37 -13.55 10.65
N TYR A 249 -11.84 -13.72 11.88
CA TYR A 249 -12.49 -13.25 13.09
C TYR A 249 -12.67 -11.73 13.09
N GLY A 250 -11.63 -10.97 12.75
CA GLY A 250 -11.68 -9.52 12.72
C GLY A 250 -12.65 -8.99 11.64
N LEU A 251 -12.64 -9.58 10.44
CA LEU A 251 -13.58 -9.22 9.37
C LEU A 251 -15.03 -9.53 9.75
N LEU A 252 -15.28 -10.67 10.39
CA LEU A 252 -16.61 -11.03 10.90
C LEU A 252 -17.08 -10.03 11.96
N LYS A 253 -16.20 -9.63 12.89
CA LYS A 253 -16.52 -8.61 13.89
C LYS A 253 -16.90 -7.28 13.24
N ILE A 254 -16.16 -6.82 12.24
CA ILE A 254 -16.48 -5.58 11.53
C ILE A 254 -17.84 -5.69 10.84
N TYR A 255 -18.10 -6.80 10.13
CA TYR A 255 -19.38 -7.06 9.47
C TYR A 255 -20.56 -6.98 10.45
N LEU A 256 -20.42 -7.55 11.65
CA LEU A 256 -21.46 -7.55 12.69
C LEU A 256 -21.64 -6.20 13.41
N CYS A 257 -20.66 -5.30 13.34
CA CYS A 257 -20.73 -3.98 13.98
C CYS A 257 -21.51 -2.92 13.16
N GLU A 258 -21.91 -3.23 11.92
CA GLU A 258 -22.71 -2.35 11.07
C GLU A 258 -22.17 -0.90 10.96
N ILE A 259 -20.84 -0.75 10.85
CA ILE A 259 -20.17 0.56 10.82
C ILE A 259 -20.73 1.46 9.71
N GLU A 260 -21.32 2.62 10.02
CA GLU A 260 -21.98 3.43 9.00
C GLU A 260 -20.99 4.16 8.06
N ASP A 261 -19.89 4.67 8.62
CA ASP A 261 -18.91 5.46 7.89
C ASP A 261 -17.94 4.54 7.13
N ILE A 262 -18.00 4.59 5.80
CA ILE A 262 -17.15 3.80 4.90
C ILE A 262 -15.65 4.04 5.09
N TYR A 263 -15.22 5.24 5.53
CA TYR A 263 -13.81 5.52 5.80
C TYR A 263 -13.36 4.84 7.10
N VAL A 264 -14.23 4.80 8.11
CA VAL A 264 -13.99 4.04 9.37
C VAL A 264 -13.99 2.55 9.08
N GLU A 265 -14.97 2.04 8.35
CA GLU A 265 -15.05 0.63 7.96
C GLU A 265 -13.81 0.20 7.17
N SER A 266 -13.39 1.00 6.19
CA SER A 266 -12.19 0.72 5.39
C SER A 266 -10.92 0.74 6.24
N PHE A 267 -10.78 1.72 7.14
CA PHE A 267 -9.68 1.76 8.10
C PHE A 267 -9.64 0.51 8.98
N MET A 268 -10.79 0.08 9.53
CA MET A 268 -10.87 -1.10 10.39
C MET A 268 -10.50 -2.38 9.64
N VAL A 269 -11.00 -2.55 8.41
CA VAL A 269 -10.70 -3.72 7.57
C VAL A 269 -9.20 -3.80 7.27
N LEU A 270 -8.59 -2.69 6.85
CA LEU A 270 -7.15 -2.63 6.60
C LEU A 270 -6.35 -2.86 7.90
N SER A 271 -6.77 -2.28 9.01
CA SER A 271 -6.10 -2.46 10.30
C SER A 271 -6.16 -3.90 10.79
N VAL A 272 -7.32 -4.58 10.63
CA VAL A 272 -7.45 -6.01 10.92
C VAL A 272 -6.47 -6.82 10.06
N PHE A 273 -6.35 -6.49 8.78
CA PHE A 273 -5.36 -7.15 7.93
C PHE A 273 -3.93 -6.93 8.44
N LEU A 274 -3.52 -5.67 8.70
CA LEU A 274 -2.16 -5.39 9.19
C LEU A 274 -1.85 -6.10 10.52
N LEU A 275 -2.84 -6.22 11.41
CA LEU A 275 -2.68 -6.91 12.69
C LEU A 275 -2.69 -8.43 12.58
N SER A 276 -3.29 -9.00 11.54
CA SER A 276 -3.43 -10.45 11.39
C SER A 276 -2.46 -11.04 10.37
N ASN A 277 -1.92 -10.25 9.44
CA ASN A 277 -1.06 -10.77 8.38
C ASN A 277 0.26 -11.33 8.94
N TYR A 278 0.68 -12.49 8.44
CA TYR A 278 1.96 -13.10 8.84
C TYR A 278 3.18 -12.47 8.14
N VAL A 279 2.95 -11.60 7.16
CA VAL A 279 3.99 -10.81 6.47
C VAL A 279 3.66 -9.32 6.61
N PHE A 280 4.11 -8.69 7.68
CA PHE A 280 3.84 -7.26 7.91
C PHE A 280 5.09 -6.43 7.60
N THR A 281 5.15 -5.83 6.41
CA THR A 281 6.27 -4.93 6.10
C THR A 281 5.98 -3.50 6.60
N PRO A 282 6.96 -2.79 7.20
CA PRO A 282 6.73 -1.49 7.84
C PRO A 282 6.04 -0.42 6.96
N GLN A 283 6.30 -0.45 5.66
CA GLN A 283 5.71 0.47 4.69
C GLN A 283 4.20 0.30 4.49
N MET A 284 3.63 -0.86 4.87
CA MET A 284 2.18 -1.10 4.76
C MET A 284 1.35 -0.14 5.64
N VAL A 285 1.96 0.48 6.66
CA VAL A 285 1.31 1.49 7.50
C VAL A 285 0.82 2.69 6.71
N ILE A 286 1.46 3.03 5.59
CA ILE A 286 1.05 4.13 4.70
C ILE A 286 -0.43 3.98 4.26
N TRP A 287 -0.93 2.75 4.15
CA TRP A 287 -2.28 2.48 3.65
C TRP A 287 -3.38 3.04 4.55
N ILE A 288 -3.15 3.08 5.87
CA ILE A 288 -4.16 3.50 6.86
C ILE A 288 -4.11 5.00 7.19
N LEU A 289 -2.99 5.68 6.90
CA LEU A 289 -2.79 7.11 7.17
C LEU A 289 -3.85 8.03 6.52
N PRO A 290 -4.23 7.89 5.23
CA PRO A 290 -5.29 8.73 4.66
C PRO A 290 -6.65 8.50 5.30
N PHE A 291 -6.93 7.30 5.80
CA PHE A 291 -8.18 7.04 6.51
C PHE A 291 -8.18 7.65 7.91
N LEU A 292 -7.05 7.60 8.64
CA LEU A 292 -6.92 8.35 9.90
C LEU A 292 -7.12 9.86 9.70
N ALA A 293 -6.62 10.41 8.58
CA ALA A 293 -6.89 11.80 8.21
C ALA A 293 -8.39 12.07 7.95
N ALA A 294 -9.07 11.14 7.29
CA ALA A 294 -10.52 11.23 7.02
C ALA A 294 -11.39 11.01 8.27
N ILE A 295 -10.90 10.30 9.29
CA ILE A 295 -11.61 10.02 10.54
C ILE A 295 -11.41 11.15 11.56
N ALA A 296 -10.34 11.94 11.42
CA ALA A 296 -9.99 13.04 12.33
C ALA A 296 -9.76 12.59 13.78
N ARG A 297 -9.10 11.44 13.97
CA ARG A 297 -8.80 10.89 15.30
C ARG A 297 -7.36 10.41 15.39
N ILE A 298 -6.70 10.81 16.48
CA ILE A 298 -5.33 10.39 16.81
C ILE A 298 -5.40 9.58 18.11
N PRO A 299 -5.34 8.24 18.08
CA PRO A 299 -5.25 7.45 19.30
C PRO A 299 -3.87 7.61 19.93
N TYR A 300 -3.74 7.58 21.26
CA TYR A 300 -2.42 7.71 21.92
C TYR A 300 -1.42 6.64 21.49
N SER A 301 -1.90 5.43 21.18
CA SER A 301 -1.09 4.34 20.65
C SER A 301 -0.48 4.64 19.29
N TYR A 302 -0.99 5.61 18.54
CA TYR A 302 -0.46 6.00 17.23
C TYR A 302 1.00 6.42 17.30
N PHE A 303 1.39 7.22 18.30
CA PHE A 303 2.78 7.70 18.41
C PHE A 303 3.76 6.57 18.73
N VAL A 304 3.36 5.65 19.62
CA VAL A 304 4.16 4.46 19.94
C VAL A 304 4.28 3.57 18.69
N PHE A 305 3.18 3.38 17.97
CA PHE A 305 3.15 2.60 16.75
C PHE A 305 4.05 3.18 15.65
N GLU A 306 3.92 4.47 15.33
CA GLU A 306 4.75 5.13 14.33
C GLU A 306 6.23 5.13 14.70
N PHE A 307 6.56 5.39 15.98
CA PHE A 307 7.95 5.36 16.44
C PHE A 307 8.54 3.95 16.33
N SER A 308 7.83 2.92 16.80
CA SER A 308 8.26 1.53 16.68
C SER A 308 8.41 1.11 15.22
N ASN A 309 7.47 1.49 14.35
CA ASN A 309 7.50 1.15 12.93
C ASN A 309 8.69 1.81 12.21
N ALA A 310 8.93 3.09 12.48
CA ALA A 310 10.09 3.82 11.97
C ALA A 310 11.42 3.23 12.47
N ALA A 311 11.46 2.82 13.75
CA ALA A 311 12.66 2.25 14.34
C ALA A 311 13.11 0.97 13.62
N ILE A 312 12.19 0.17 13.07
CA ILE A 312 12.53 -1.06 12.32
C ILE A 312 13.55 -0.74 11.21
N LEU A 313 13.27 0.24 10.34
CA LEU A 313 14.23 0.57 9.28
C LEU A 313 15.54 1.15 9.84
N LEU A 314 15.42 1.98 10.87
CA LEU A 314 16.56 2.70 11.44
C LEU A 314 17.50 1.81 12.26
N THR A 315 17.05 0.65 12.76
CA THR A 315 17.86 -0.25 13.58
C THR A 315 18.14 -1.61 12.93
N TRP A 316 17.20 -2.15 12.14
CA TRP A 316 17.30 -3.51 11.60
C TRP A 316 18.26 -3.60 10.41
N PHE A 317 18.27 -2.58 9.54
CA PHE A 317 19.10 -2.61 8.32
C PHE A 317 20.52 -2.05 8.53
N GLN A 318 20.96 -1.91 9.78
CA GLN A 318 22.33 -1.48 10.12
C GLN A 318 23.29 -2.67 10.36
N THR A 319 22.79 -3.90 10.41
CA THR A 319 23.61 -5.12 10.51
C THR A 319 23.90 -5.68 9.14
N TYR A 320 25.18 -6.05 8.91
CA TYR A 320 25.63 -6.76 7.72
C TYR A 320 25.07 -8.19 7.80
N ASP A 321 24.17 -8.58 6.89
CA ASP A 321 23.31 -9.80 6.94
C ASP A 321 22.27 -9.84 8.08
N PRO A 322 21.13 -9.14 7.91
CA PRO A 322 19.97 -9.26 8.80
C PRO A 322 19.06 -10.46 8.52
#